data_AF-A0A1G2QBD3-F1
#
_entry.id   AF-A0A1G2QBD3-F1
#
_cell.length_a   1.000
_cell.length_b   1.000
_cell.length_c   1.000
_cell.angle_alpha   90.00
_cell.angle_beta   90.00
_cell.angle_gamma   90.00
#
_symmetry.space_group_name_H-M   'P 1'
#
loop_
_entity.id
_entity.type
_entity.pdbx_description
1 polymer ?
#
loop_
_entity_poly.entity_id
_entity_poly.type
_entity_poly.pdbx_seq_one_letter_code
_entity_poly.pdbx_strand_id
1 'polypeptide(L)'
;MQKNKGFTLIELLVVIAIIGILSGIVLTSLGTARDKAKDASAKGSMSSVRAQAEILFDTDGVYTNVCGASQDGDIGDLITAAQTQTGNTATCNAATGAYAVAITLLTGPTATPVFCVDSNGYAGLVASSPASTSCN
;
A
#
# COMPACT_ATOMS: atom_id res chain seq x y z
N MET A 1 -11.21 -62.90 -0.88
CA MET A 1 -12.12 -61.95 -1.55
C MET A 1 -12.08 -60.62 -0.83
N GLN A 2 -11.46 -59.59 -1.42
CA GLN A 2 -11.49 -58.24 -0.88
C GLN A 2 -12.83 -57.58 -1.27
N LYS A 3 -13.64 -57.20 -0.27
CA LYS A 3 -14.87 -56.43 -0.50
C LYS A 3 -14.46 -55.00 -0.85
N ASN A 4 -14.62 -54.61 -2.11
CA ASN A 4 -14.53 -53.22 -2.52
C ASN A 4 -15.70 -52.45 -1.86
N LYS A 5 -15.38 -51.61 -0.88
CA LYS A 5 -16.34 -50.66 -0.30
C LYS A 5 -16.43 -49.46 -1.24
N GLY A 6 -17.58 -49.28 -1.89
CA GLY A 6 -17.89 -48.07 -2.64
C GLY A 6 -18.30 -46.95 -1.69
N PHE A 7 -17.95 -45.70 -2.03
CA PHE A 7 -18.49 -44.51 -1.37
C PHE A 7 -19.99 -44.37 -1.67
N THR A 8 -20.76 -43.93 -0.69
CA THR A 8 -22.17 -43.61 -0.88
C THR A 8 -22.33 -42.20 -1.48
N LEU A 9 -23.38 -41.98 -2.26
CA LEU A 9 -23.68 -40.66 -2.83
C LEU A 9 -23.90 -39.61 -1.74
N ILE A 10 -24.46 -40.00 -0.58
CA ILE A 10 -24.70 -39.09 0.54
C ILE A 10 -23.38 -38.64 1.20
N GLU A 11 -22.38 -39.51 1.29
CA GLU A 11 -21.05 -39.15 1.80
C GLU A 11 -20.38 -38.10 0.91
N LEU A 12 -20.45 -38.27 -0.41
CA LEU A 12 -19.89 -37.28 -1.33
C LEU A 12 -20.66 -35.95 -1.29
N LEU A 13 -21.98 -36.00 -1.15
CA LEU A 13 -22.83 -34.80 -1.07
C LEU A 13 -22.52 -33.98 0.19
N VAL A 14 -22.32 -34.63 1.34
CA VAL A 14 -21.98 -33.92 2.58
C VAL A 14 -20.60 -33.26 2.50
N VAL A 15 -19.63 -33.89 1.83
CA VAL A 15 -18.27 -33.35 1.69
C VAL A 15 -18.27 -32.09 0.84
N ILE A 16 -18.93 -32.10 -0.31
CA ILE A 16 -19.00 -30.89 -1.16
C ILE A 16 -19.77 -29.77 -0.47
N ALA A 17 -20.78 -30.09 0.36
CA ALA A 17 -21.52 -29.10 1.14
C ALA A 17 -20.61 -28.43 2.19
N ILE A 18 -19.78 -29.19 2.91
CA ILE A 18 -18.83 -28.65 3.89
C ILE A 18 -17.75 -27.80 3.20
N ILE A 19 -17.19 -28.27 2.07
CA ILE A 19 -16.19 -27.51 1.29
C ILE A 19 -16.81 -26.18 0.80
N GLY A 20 -18.07 -26.20 0.35
CA GLY A 20 -18.82 -25.01 -0.05
C GLY A 20 -18.92 -23.96 1.07
N ILE A 21 -19.26 -24.38 2.29
CA ILE A 21 -19.36 -23.47 3.45
C ILE A 21 -17.98 -22.90 3.81
N LEU A 22 -16.95 -23.75 3.92
CA LEU A 22 -15.61 -23.32 4.30
C LEU A 22 -14.98 -22.39 3.26
N SER A 23 -15.14 -22.69 1.97
CA SER A 23 -14.62 -21.86 0.87
C SER A 23 -15.24 -20.45 0.84
N GLY A 24 -16.53 -20.32 1.17
CA GLY A 24 -17.20 -19.03 1.25
C GLY A 24 -16.60 -18.09 2.31
N ILE A 25 -16.26 -18.62 3.49
CA ILE A 25 -15.64 -17.84 4.58
C ILE A 25 -14.21 -17.41 4.22
N VAL A 26 -13.44 -18.31 3.60
CA VAL A 26 -12.05 -18.03 3.21
C VAL A 26 -11.99 -16.90 2.18
N LEU A 27 -12.90 -16.89 1.21
CA LEU A 27 -12.88 -15.92 0.11
C LEU A 27 -13.00 -14.46 0.59
N THR A 28 -13.88 -14.19 1.56
CA THR A 28 -14.08 -12.82 2.09
C THR A 28 -12.86 -12.33 2.87
N SER A 29 -12.22 -13.21 3.64
CA SER A 29 -11.01 -12.88 4.39
C SER A 29 -9.81 -12.59 3.47
N LEU A 30 -9.69 -13.33 2.36
CA LEU A 30 -8.57 -13.22 1.43
C LEU A 30 -8.52 -11.87 0.70
N GLY A 31 -9.68 -11.30 0.37
CA GLY A 31 -9.75 -9.96 -0.26
C GLY A 31 -9.10 -8.89 0.62
N THR A 32 -9.58 -8.78 1.86
CA THR A 32 -9.03 -7.80 2.83
C THR A 32 -7.55 -8.03 3.15
N ALA A 33 -7.09 -9.30 3.17
CA ALA A 33 -5.69 -9.62 3.39
C ALA A 33 -4.79 -9.15 2.23
N ARG A 34 -5.26 -9.27 0.98
CA ARG A 34 -4.55 -8.77 -0.21
C ARG A 34 -4.44 -7.26 -0.21
N ASP A 35 -5.51 -6.56 0.17
CA ASP A 35 -5.48 -5.09 0.22
C ASP A 35 -4.52 -4.59 1.31
N LYS A 36 -4.51 -5.22 2.48
CA LYS A 36 -3.50 -4.94 3.52
C LYS A 36 -2.06 -5.19 3.05
N ALA A 37 -1.84 -6.23 2.23
CA ALA A 37 -0.51 -6.52 1.67
C ALA A 37 -0.08 -5.45 0.64
N LYS A 38 -1.00 -4.99 -0.20
CA LYS A 38 -0.77 -3.86 -1.11
C LYS A 38 -0.45 -2.58 -0.35
N ASP A 39 -1.19 -2.29 0.73
CA ASP A 39 -0.93 -1.14 1.59
C ASP A 39 0.45 -1.23 2.26
N ALA A 40 0.87 -2.42 2.71
CA ALA A 40 2.20 -2.63 3.27
C ALA A 40 3.30 -2.39 2.22
N SER A 41 3.08 -2.85 0.99
CA SER A 41 3.99 -2.58 -0.14
C SER A 41 4.11 -1.09 -0.44
N ALA A 42 2.97 -0.38 -0.55
CA ALA A 42 2.94 1.06 -0.76
C ALA A 42 3.64 1.83 0.37
N LYS A 43 3.42 1.46 1.64
CA LYS A 43 4.14 2.03 2.79
C LYS A 43 5.65 1.80 2.70
N GLY A 44 6.08 0.62 2.26
CA GLY A 44 7.50 0.31 2.03
C GLY A 44 8.13 1.20 0.96
N SER A 45 7.44 1.41 -0.16
CA SER A 45 7.86 2.36 -1.19
C SER A 45 7.94 3.78 -0.65
N MET A 46 6.95 4.24 0.12
CA MET A 46 6.99 5.58 0.74
C MET A 46 8.13 5.73 1.76
N SER A 47 8.42 4.70 2.55
CA SER A 47 9.58 4.71 3.44
C SER A 47 10.90 4.82 2.66
N SER A 48 10.96 4.22 1.47
CA SER A 48 12.13 4.29 0.58
C SER A 48 12.25 5.67 -0.06
N VAL A 49 11.12 6.32 -0.42
CA VAL A 49 11.11 7.72 -0.89
C VAL A 49 11.78 8.63 0.12
N ARG A 50 11.52 8.44 1.41
CA ARG A 50 12.18 9.26 2.44
C ARG A 50 13.70 9.09 2.45
N ALA A 51 14.20 7.85 2.33
CA ALA A 51 15.64 7.61 2.29
C ALA A 51 16.28 8.23 1.03
N GLN A 52 15.63 8.06 -0.14
CA GLN A 52 16.12 8.65 -1.39
C GLN A 52 16.05 10.18 -1.39
N ALA A 53 15.02 10.76 -0.78
CA ALA A 53 14.89 12.21 -0.65
C ALA A 53 16.04 12.80 0.19
N GLU A 54 16.47 12.13 1.25
CA GLU A 54 17.62 12.57 2.04
C GLU A 54 18.91 12.51 1.23
N ILE A 55 19.12 11.44 0.45
CA ILE A 55 20.29 11.31 -0.45
C ILE A 55 20.30 12.42 -1.50
N LEU A 56 19.12 12.72 -2.07
CA LEU A 56 18.95 13.82 -3.02
C LEU A 56 19.32 15.16 -2.38
N PHE A 57 18.88 15.41 -1.14
CA PHE A 57 19.22 16.63 -0.43
C PHE A 57 20.72 16.74 -0.12
N ASP A 58 21.38 15.64 0.22
CA ASP A 58 22.84 15.62 0.43
C ASP A 58 23.62 15.92 -0.86
N THR A 59 23.05 15.56 -2.02
CA THR A 59 23.66 15.78 -3.35
C THR A 59 23.39 17.18 -3.90
N ASP A 60 22.12 17.62 -3.89
CA ASP A 60 21.65 18.83 -4.57
C ASP A 60 21.44 20.01 -3.61
N GLY A 61 21.40 19.75 -2.29
CA GLY A 61 21.09 20.75 -1.26
C GLY A 61 19.63 21.22 -1.26
N VAL A 62 18.76 20.59 -2.06
CA VAL A 62 17.36 20.99 -2.23
C VAL A 62 16.43 19.78 -2.37
N TYR A 63 15.19 19.91 -1.89
CA TYR A 63 14.17 18.86 -2.05
C TYR A 63 13.25 19.04 -3.27
N THR A 64 13.44 20.08 -4.08
CA THR A 64 12.53 20.40 -5.20
C THR A 64 12.38 19.26 -6.22
N ASN A 65 13.40 18.40 -6.34
CA ASN A 65 13.40 17.25 -7.25
C ASN A 65 12.74 15.99 -6.65
N VAL A 66 12.16 16.07 -5.44
CA VAL A 66 11.31 14.99 -4.89
C VAL A 66 9.97 14.93 -5.63
N CYS A 67 9.49 16.06 -6.16
CA CYS A 67 8.17 16.19 -6.79
C CYS A 67 8.24 16.98 -8.11
N GLY A 68 7.24 16.82 -8.97
CA GLY A 68 7.04 17.68 -10.14
C GLY A 68 7.75 17.21 -11.41
N ALA A 69 7.90 18.11 -12.39
CA ALA A 69 8.38 17.77 -13.74
C ALA A 69 9.89 17.46 -13.82
N SER A 70 10.64 17.83 -12.78
CA SER A 70 12.07 17.54 -12.63
C SER A 70 12.32 16.51 -11.53
N GLN A 71 11.32 15.67 -11.27
CA GLN A 71 11.41 14.63 -10.25
C GLN A 71 12.57 13.66 -10.56
N ASP A 72 13.33 13.35 -9.52
CA ASP A 72 14.34 12.30 -9.56
C ASP A 72 13.71 10.95 -9.94
N GLY A 73 14.36 10.23 -10.86
CA GLY A 73 13.80 9.01 -11.44
C GLY A 73 13.54 7.92 -10.41
N ASP A 74 14.46 7.72 -9.47
CA ASP A 74 14.34 6.67 -8.45
C ASP A 74 13.19 7.00 -7.49
N ILE A 75 13.08 8.27 -7.08
CA ILE A 75 11.96 8.74 -6.25
C ILE A 75 10.63 8.59 -7.01
N GLY A 76 10.59 8.96 -8.28
CA GLY A 76 9.40 8.86 -9.13
C GLY A 76 8.94 7.42 -9.33
N ASP A 77 9.86 6.48 -9.51
CA ASP A 77 9.56 5.05 -9.61
C ASP A 77 8.98 4.50 -8.32
N LEU A 78 9.51 4.89 -7.16
CA LEU A 78 8.96 4.51 -5.86
C LEU A 78 7.56 5.06 -5.63
N ILE A 79 7.30 6.31 -6.05
CA ILE A 79 5.97 6.92 -5.97
C ILE A 79 5.00 6.18 -6.90
N THR A 80 5.42 5.91 -8.14
CA THR A 80 4.62 5.16 -9.12
C THR A 80 4.33 3.74 -8.65
N ALA A 81 5.28 3.08 -7.99
CA ALA A 81 5.09 1.76 -7.40
C ALA A 81 4.00 1.80 -6.32
N ALA A 82 4.02 2.79 -5.43
CA ALA A 82 2.97 2.95 -4.42
C ALA A 82 1.59 3.23 -5.03
N GLN A 83 1.53 4.09 -6.06
CA GLN A 83 0.29 4.38 -6.81
C GLN A 83 -0.26 3.13 -7.51
N THR A 84 0.61 2.31 -8.07
CA THR A 84 0.22 1.07 -8.76
C THR A 84 -0.39 0.06 -7.77
N GLN A 85 0.13 -0.02 -6.55
CA GLN A 85 -0.41 -0.94 -5.55
C GLN A 85 -1.76 -0.51 -4.99
N THR A 86 -1.96 0.78 -4.77
CA THR A 86 -3.20 1.32 -4.19
C THR A 86 -4.25 1.67 -5.23
N GLY A 87 -3.84 1.91 -6.48
CA GLY A 87 -4.68 2.50 -7.53
C GLY A 87 -4.98 3.99 -7.30
N ASN A 88 -4.37 4.62 -6.30
CA ASN A 88 -4.59 6.01 -5.93
C ASN A 88 -3.46 6.90 -6.43
N THR A 89 -3.75 8.19 -6.62
CA THR A 89 -2.73 9.18 -7.01
C THR A 89 -2.00 9.71 -5.77
N ALA A 90 -0.67 9.71 -5.80
CA ALA A 90 0.13 10.29 -4.73
C ALA A 90 0.01 11.82 -4.76
N THR A 91 -0.05 12.43 -3.58
CA THR A 91 0.13 13.88 -3.40
C THR A 91 1.59 14.13 -3.07
N CYS A 92 2.24 15.05 -3.76
CA CYS A 92 3.65 15.32 -3.59
C CYS A 92 3.86 16.83 -3.56
N ASN A 93 4.33 17.35 -2.44
CA ASN A 93 4.68 18.76 -2.27
C ASN A 93 6.17 18.84 -1.93
N ALA A 94 6.92 19.62 -2.70
CA ALA A 94 8.33 19.86 -2.44
C ALA A 94 8.68 21.34 -2.59
N ALA A 95 9.60 21.78 -1.75
CA ALA A 95 10.21 23.10 -1.77
C ALA A 95 11.73 22.95 -1.58
N THR A 96 12.47 24.05 -1.54
CA THR A 96 13.93 24.02 -1.38
C THR A 96 14.37 23.26 -0.13
N GLY A 97 13.73 23.50 1.03
CA GLY A 97 14.17 22.93 2.32
C GLY A 97 13.25 21.87 2.92
N ALA A 98 12.16 21.49 2.27
CA ALA A 98 11.20 20.54 2.82
C ALA A 98 10.39 19.83 1.74
N TYR A 99 9.89 18.64 2.07
CA TYR A 99 8.95 17.91 1.22
C TYR A 99 7.93 17.15 2.06
N ALA A 100 6.79 16.83 1.45
CA ALA A 100 5.85 15.83 1.94
C ALA A 100 5.28 15.03 0.77
N VAL A 101 5.29 13.71 0.89
CA VAL A 101 4.68 12.79 -0.06
C VAL A 101 3.64 11.95 0.66
N ALA A 102 2.45 11.86 0.09
CA ALA A 102 1.35 11.10 0.66
C ALA A 102 0.65 10.24 -0.38
N ILE A 103 0.13 9.10 0.06
CA ILE A 103 -0.65 8.17 -0.75
C ILE A 103 -1.87 7.70 0.04
N THR A 104 -3.02 7.65 -0.63
CA THR A 104 -4.22 7.04 -0.05
C THR A 104 -4.11 5.52 -0.12
N LEU A 105 -4.37 4.86 1.01
CA LEU A 105 -4.35 3.41 1.15
C LEU A 105 -5.74 2.81 0.88
N LEU A 106 -5.77 1.51 0.63
CA LEU A 106 -6.99 0.73 0.39
C LEU A 106 -7.73 0.44 1.71
N THR A 107 -6.97 0.21 2.79
CA THR A 107 -7.50 -0.17 4.09
C THR A 107 -6.96 0.71 5.21
N GLY A 108 -7.82 1.05 6.17
CA GLY A 108 -7.41 1.85 7.31
C GLY A 108 -8.57 2.22 8.24
N PRO A 109 -8.28 3.04 9.27
CA PRO A 109 -9.25 3.40 10.30
C PRO A 109 -10.30 4.41 9.83
N THR A 110 -10.05 5.10 8.72
CA THR A 110 -10.95 6.08 8.10
C THR A 110 -11.39 5.59 6.73
N ALA A 111 -12.43 6.22 6.16
CA ALA A 111 -12.91 5.92 4.81
C ALA A 111 -11.85 6.22 3.71
N THR A 112 -10.95 7.16 3.98
CA THR A 112 -9.84 7.56 3.09
C THR A 112 -8.55 7.63 3.92
N PRO A 113 -7.92 6.49 4.22
CA PRO A 113 -6.70 6.45 5.01
C PRO A 113 -5.53 6.97 4.19
N VAL A 114 -4.87 8.04 4.62
CA VAL A 114 -3.73 8.63 3.91
C VAL A 114 -2.46 8.35 4.68
N PHE A 115 -1.46 7.76 4.03
CA PHE A 115 -0.12 7.57 4.59
C PHE A 115 0.81 8.63 4.03
N CYS A 116 1.50 9.36 4.91
CA CYS A 116 2.34 10.48 4.55
C CYS A 116 3.75 10.32 5.13
N VAL A 117 4.75 10.73 4.34
CA VAL A 117 6.16 10.86 4.74
C VAL A 117 6.65 12.28 4.46
N ASP A 118 7.46 12.86 5.33
CA ASP A 118 8.01 14.21 5.16
C ASP A 118 9.50 14.33 5.53
N SER A 119 10.07 15.50 5.23
CA SER A 119 11.45 15.89 5.57
C SER A 119 11.72 16.05 7.07
N ASN A 120 10.68 16.13 7.91
CA ASN A 120 10.84 16.17 9.36
C ASN A 120 10.98 14.75 9.97
N GLY A 121 10.95 13.73 9.11
CA GLY A 121 11.06 12.34 9.50
C GLY A 121 9.75 11.71 9.96
N TYR A 122 8.61 12.38 9.73
CA TYR A 122 7.30 11.78 9.95
C TYR A 122 7.05 10.66 8.93
N ALA A 123 6.43 9.57 9.37
CA ALA A 123 5.96 8.49 8.53
C ALA A 123 4.73 7.84 9.20
N GLY A 124 3.53 8.16 8.73
CA GLY A 124 2.32 7.78 9.46
C GLY A 124 1.02 8.08 8.73
N LEU A 125 -0.09 7.71 9.37
CA LEU A 125 -1.42 8.01 8.87
C LEU A 125 -1.84 9.44 9.25
N VAL A 126 -2.36 10.18 8.27
CA VAL A 126 -2.84 11.55 8.42
C VAL A 126 -4.32 11.64 8.05
N ALA A 127 -4.99 12.70 8.51
CA ALA A 127 -6.43 12.87 8.29
C ALA A 127 -6.79 13.17 6.83
N SER A 128 -5.88 13.80 6.09
CA SER A 128 -6.04 14.18 4.68
C SER A 128 -4.68 14.32 4.01
N SER A 129 -4.64 14.29 2.67
CA SER A 129 -3.42 14.62 1.94
C SER A 129 -2.89 16.00 2.34
N PRO A 130 -1.58 16.15 2.53
CA PRO A 130 -0.97 17.41 2.93
C PRO A 130 -1.11 18.44 1.81
N ALA A 131 -1.41 19.69 2.18
CA ALA A 131 -1.42 20.84 1.29
C ALA A 131 -0.08 21.62 1.31
N SER A 132 0.83 21.21 2.20
CA SER A 132 2.14 21.81 2.46
C SER A 132 3.24 20.74 2.37
N THR A 133 4.48 21.15 2.61
CA THR A 133 5.66 20.26 2.74
C THR A 133 5.78 19.65 4.15
N SER A 134 4.68 19.43 4.84
CA SER A 134 4.60 18.76 6.15
C SER A 134 3.43 17.80 6.18
N CYS A 135 3.59 16.65 6.84
CA CYS A 135 2.50 15.70 7.03
C CYS A 135 1.52 16.10 8.16
N ASN A 136 1.91 17.06 9.00
CA ASN A 136 1.12 17.59 10.12
C ASN A 136 0.83 19.07 9.92
#